data_AF-A0A7W3LU16-F1
#
_entry.id   AF-A0A7W3LU16-F1
#
_cell.length_a   1.000
_cell.length_b   1.000
_cell.length_c   1.000
_cell.angle_alpha   90.00
_cell.angle_beta   90.00
_cell.angle_gamma   90.00
#
_symmetry.space_group_name_H-M   'P 1'
#
loop_
_entity.id
_entity.type
_entity.pdbx_description
1 polymer ?
#
loop_
_entity_poly.entity_id
_entity_poly.type
_entity_poly.pdbx_seq_one_letter_code
_entity_poly.pdbx_strand_id
1 'polypeptide(L)'
;MTYYEDLSVYEYFDEEDVISTETGGYIVVRPTYTRLNVGWLSDEQPFPRGTPPDGLLPALRWLTEGQGVNLTRGWHWCELCAPKGEEVTGNGEIRVPGAPGVVYAAPVMITHYVAEHGYLPPAEFVTALLAYHGTGDDPALPSWVPADAERIL
;
A
#
# COMPACT_ATOMS: atom_id res chain seq x y z
N MET A 1 4.42 -16.73 2.58
CA MET A 1 4.79 -15.43 3.14
C MET A 1 5.43 -14.59 2.06
N THR A 2 4.97 -13.37 1.85
CA THR A 2 5.68 -12.38 1.02
C THR A 2 6.22 -11.32 1.98
N TYR A 3 7.52 -11.36 2.26
CA TYR A 3 8.22 -10.37 3.08
C TYR A 3 9.13 -9.55 2.19
N TYR A 4 9.14 -8.24 2.41
CA TYR A 4 10.12 -7.32 1.86
C TYR A 4 10.54 -6.33 2.95
N GLU A 5 11.83 -6.05 3.04
CA GLU A 5 12.35 -5.05 3.96
C GLU A 5 11.77 -3.67 3.61
N ASP A 6 11.38 -2.91 4.63
CA ASP A 6 10.92 -1.54 4.43
C ASP A 6 12.00 -0.71 3.70
N LEU A 7 11.56 0.09 2.74
CA LEU A 7 12.39 0.93 1.86
C LEU A 7 13.30 0.16 0.90
N SER A 8 13.19 -1.16 0.82
CA SER A 8 13.79 -1.92 -0.28
C SER A 8 13.06 -1.67 -1.60
N VAL A 9 13.74 -1.89 -2.72
CA VAL A 9 13.13 -1.75 -4.06
C VAL A 9 12.00 -2.79 -4.22
N TYR A 10 10.85 -2.32 -4.68
CA TYR A 10 9.71 -3.17 -5.00
C TYR A 10 9.92 -3.87 -6.35
N GLU A 11 9.89 -5.20 -6.34
CA GLU A 11 10.17 -6.05 -7.50
C GLU A 11 9.06 -7.09 -7.77
N TYR A 12 7.94 -7.05 -7.03
CA TYR A 12 6.93 -8.10 -7.10
C TYR A 12 6.10 -8.06 -8.40
N PHE A 13 5.63 -6.87 -8.79
CA PHE A 13 5.04 -6.57 -10.09
C PHE A 13 5.88 -5.48 -10.77
N ASP A 14 7.02 -5.87 -11.36
CA ASP A 14 8.07 -4.95 -11.81
C ASP A 14 7.74 -4.17 -13.10
N GLU A 15 6.87 -4.69 -13.97
CA GLU A 15 6.55 -4.05 -15.24
C GLU A 15 5.50 -2.94 -15.12
N GLU A 16 4.40 -3.17 -14.40
CA GLU A 16 3.19 -2.35 -14.45
C GLU A 16 2.48 -2.30 -13.08
N ASP A 17 1.77 -1.20 -12.81
CA ASP A 17 0.76 -1.10 -11.76
C ASP A 17 -0.63 -1.14 -12.43
N VAL A 18 -1.48 -2.08 -12.00
CA VAL A 18 -2.88 -2.18 -12.43
C VAL A 18 -3.77 -1.65 -11.31
N ILE A 19 -4.43 -0.52 -11.55
CA ILE A 19 -5.22 0.20 -10.57
C ILE A 19 -6.70 0.02 -10.89
N SER A 20 -7.46 -0.54 -9.95
CA SER A 20 -8.91 -0.70 -10.07
C SER A 20 -9.63 0.63 -9.89
N THR A 21 -10.67 0.87 -10.69
CA THR A 21 -11.50 2.07 -10.59
C THR A 21 -12.85 1.76 -9.97
N GLU A 22 -13.50 2.78 -9.40
CA GLU A 22 -14.85 2.65 -8.81
C GLU A 22 -15.90 2.16 -9.81
N THR A 23 -15.72 2.44 -11.10
CA THR A 23 -16.65 2.03 -12.18
C THR A 23 -16.45 0.58 -12.62
N GLY A 24 -15.59 -0.19 -11.97
CA GLY A 24 -15.30 -1.59 -12.29
C GLY A 24 -14.33 -1.80 -13.46
N GLY A 25 -13.58 -0.77 -13.83
CA GLY A 25 -12.51 -0.84 -14.84
C GLY A 25 -11.12 -0.85 -14.18
N TYR A 26 -10.09 -0.77 -15.03
CA TYR A 26 -8.70 -0.69 -14.57
C TYR A 26 -7.88 0.31 -15.38
N ILE A 27 -6.86 0.89 -14.74
CA ILE A 27 -5.85 1.74 -15.35
C ILE A 27 -4.52 1.01 -15.25
N VAL A 28 -3.78 0.93 -16.35
CA VAL A 28 -2.45 0.32 -16.39
C VAL A 28 -1.41 1.43 -16.47
N VAL A 29 -0.48 1.42 -15.52
CA VAL A 29 0.58 2.42 -15.40
C VAL A 29 1.93 1.72 -15.48
N ARG A 30 2.75 2.12 -16.46
CA ARG A 30 4.18 1.77 -16.46
C ARG A 30 4.93 2.77 -15.60
N PRO A 31 5.56 2.34 -14.50
CA PRO A 31 6.25 3.23 -13.59
C PRO A 31 7.51 3.80 -14.27
N THR A 32 7.64 5.12 -14.26
CA THR A 32 8.90 5.83 -14.58
C THR A 32 9.63 6.29 -13.31
N TYR A 33 9.14 5.82 -12.16
CA TYR A 33 9.58 6.15 -10.81
C TYR A 33 10.04 4.88 -10.09
N THR A 34 10.87 5.04 -9.07
CA THR A 34 11.24 3.95 -8.18
C THR A 34 10.09 3.65 -7.23
N ARG A 35 9.77 2.35 -7.07
CA ARG A 35 8.83 1.87 -6.06
C ARG A 35 9.58 1.30 -4.86
N LEU A 36 9.19 1.69 -3.65
CA LEU A 36 9.80 1.23 -2.40
C LEU A 36 8.80 0.48 -1.53
N ASN A 37 9.19 -0.69 -1.03
CA ASN A 37 8.37 -1.54 -0.17
C ASN A 37 8.10 -0.88 1.18
N VAL A 38 6.85 -0.98 1.67
CA VAL A 38 6.51 -0.64 3.06
C VAL A 38 5.47 -1.62 3.60
N GLY A 39 5.70 -2.18 4.78
CA GLY A 39 4.70 -2.97 5.50
C GLY A 39 4.47 -4.39 4.95
N TRP A 40 5.44 -4.96 4.24
CA TRP A 40 5.42 -6.36 3.80
C TRP A 40 6.01 -7.26 4.90
N LEU A 41 5.21 -7.51 5.94
CA LEU A 41 5.66 -8.11 7.20
C LEU A 41 5.60 -9.65 7.22
N SER A 42 6.30 -10.23 8.18
CA SER A 42 6.31 -11.66 8.48
C SER A 42 6.40 -11.93 9.97
N ASP A 43 5.82 -13.03 10.44
CA ASP A 43 5.99 -13.57 11.79
C ASP A 43 7.40 -14.17 12.02
N GLU A 44 8.15 -14.42 10.94
CA GLU A 44 9.53 -14.88 10.96
C GLU A 44 10.54 -13.73 11.03
N GLN A 45 10.09 -12.48 10.81
CA GLN A 45 10.95 -11.30 10.76
C GLN A 45 10.56 -10.25 11.81
N PRO A 46 11.53 -9.67 12.54
CA PRO A 46 11.23 -8.54 13.40
C PRO A 46 10.85 -7.32 12.55
N PHE A 47 9.97 -6.48 13.10
CA PHE A 47 9.59 -5.20 12.49
C PHE A 47 9.53 -4.09 13.54
N PRO A 48 9.74 -2.82 13.15
CA PRO A 48 9.61 -1.68 14.05
C PRO A 48 8.22 -1.62 14.65
N ARG A 49 8.14 -1.39 15.97
CA ARG A 49 6.86 -1.23 16.68
C ARG A 49 6.83 0.08 17.45
N GLY A 50 5.65 0.66 17.57
CA GLY A 50 5.44 1.89 18.34
C GLY A 50 4.02 2.41 18.25
N THR A 51 3.80 3.56 18.88
CA THR A 51 2.53 4.27 18.78
C THR A 51 2.44 4.97 17.43
N PRO A 52 1.39 4.72 16.62
CA PRO A 52 1.24 5.40 15.35
C PRO A 52 1.03 6.91 15.57
N PRO A 53 1.65 7.78 14.76
CA PRO A 53 1.37 9.21 14.80
C PRO A 53 -0.10 9.54 14.54
N ASP A 54 -0.54 10.68 15.07
CA ASP A 54 -1.90 11.17 14.84
C ASP A 54 -2.21 11.29 13.35
N GLY A 55 -3.41 10.85 12.96
CA GLY A 55 -3.87 10.89 11.57
C GLY A 55 -3.40 9.73 10.68
N LEU A 56 -2.39 8.94 11.10
CA LEU A 56 -1.87 7.83 10.29
C LEU A 56 -2.95 6.78 9.99
N LEU A 57 -3.64 6.29 11.03
CA LEU A 57 -4.68 5.27 10.86
C LEU A 57 -5.86 5.74 10.00
N PRO A 58 -6.42 6.95 10.19
CA PRO A 58 -7.40 7.51 9.27
C PRO A 58 -6.93 7.59 7.80
N ALA A 59 -5.70 8.06 7.56
CA ALA A 59 -5.16 8.18 6.22
C ALA A 59 -4.93 6.82 5.56
N LEU A 60 -4.44 5.84 6.33
CA LEU A 60 -4.29 4.46 5.86
C LEU A 60 -5.65 3.86 5.48
N ARG A 61 -6.67 3.99 6.34
CA ARG A 61 -8.02 3.50 6.04
C ARG A 61 -8.57 4.10 4.75
N TRP A 62 -8.55 5.43 4.63
CA TRP A 62 -8.98 6.13 3.43
C TRP A 62 -8.32 5.56 2.16
N LEU A 63 -7.01 5.36 2.20
CA LEU A 63 -6.29 4.86 1.04
C LEU A 63 -6.56 3.39 0.76
N THR A 64 -6.54 2.53 1.78
CA THR A 64 -6.76 1.07 1.61
C THR A 64 -8.19 0.72 1.25
N GLU A 65 -9.16 1.56 1.60
CA GLU A 65 -10.57 1.39 1.22
C GLU A 65 -10.87 1.97 -0.17
N GLY A 66 -10.18 3.05 -0.56
CA GLY A 66 -10.41 3.73 -1.83
C GLY A 66 -9.54 3.25 -3.00
N GLN A 67 -8.40 2.61 -2.73
CA GLN A 67 -7.44 2.21 -3.77
C GLN A 67 -7.22 0.70 -3.79
N GLY A 68 -7.32 0.11 -4.99
CA GLY A 68 -6.94 -1.28 -5.25
C GLY A 68 -5.89 -1.36 -6.35
N VAL A 69 -4.62 -1.52 -5.97
CA VAL A 69 -3.51 -1.74 -6.92
C VAL A 69 -3.13 -3.22 -6.93
N ASN A 70 -2.86 -3.75 -8.13
CA ASN A 70 -2.39 -5.12 -8.35
C ASN A 70 -3.22 -6.17 -7.59
N LEU A 71 -4.55 -6.04 -7.66
CA LEU A 71 -5.47 -7.01 -7.07
C LEU A 71 -5.22 -8.40 -7.65
N THR A 72 -5.04 -9.38 -6.78
CA THR A 72 -4.80 -10.77 -7.14
C THR A 72 -6.04 -11.64 -6.85
N ARG A 73 -6.07 -12.83 -7.45
CA ARG A 73 -7.14 -13.83 -7.21
C ARG A 73 -6.95 -14.60 -5.90
N GLY A 74 -5.78 -14.52 -5.29
CA GLY A 74 -5.47 -15.16 -4.01
C GLY A 74 -5.71 -14.21 -2.84
N TRP A 75 -5.75 -14.75 -1.63
CA TRP A 75 -5.86 -13.97 -0.40
C TRP A 75 -4.63 -14.22 0.46
N HIS A 76 -4.02 -13.14 0.93
CA HIS A 76 -3.06 -13.21 2.02
C HIS A 76 -3.83 -13.19 3.34
N TRP A 77 -3.46 -14.08 4.25
CA TRP A 77 -4.01 -14.16 5.61
C TRP A 77 -3.00 -13.60 6.59
N CYS A 78 -3.44 -12.79 7.55
CA CYS A 78 -2.54 -12.28 8.57
C CYS A 78 -2.00 -13.43 9.44
N GLU A 79 -0.69 -13.66 9.37
CA GLU A 79 -0.01 -14.66 10.20
C GLU A 79 0.51 -14.13 11.54
N LEU A 80 0.47 -12.81 11.73
CA LEU A 80 0.84 -12.15 13.00
C LEU A 80 -0.26 -12.29 14.07
N CYS A 81 -1.51 -12.51 13.66
CA CYS A 81 -2.64 -12.75 14.55
C CYS A 81 -2.48 -14.06 15.34
N ALA A 82 -3.10 -14.09 16.53
CA ALA A 82 -3.19 -15.27 17.36
C ALA A 82 -4.67 -15.55 17.67
N PRO A 83 -5.24 -16.69 17.21
CA PRO A 83 -4.60 -17.73 16.41
C PRO A 83 -4.21 -17.27 14.99
N LYS A 84 -3.20 -17.92 14.40
CA LYS A 84 -2.70 -17.59 13.05
C LYS A 84 -3.77 -17.86 12.00
N GLY A 85 -3.90 -16.96 11.02
CA GLY A 85 -4.81 -17.14 9.89
C GLY A 85 -6.29 -16.88 10.21
N GLU A 86 -6.58 -16.01 11.18
CA GLU A 86 -7.94 -15.50 11.38
C GLU A 86 -8.38 -14.55 10.25
N GLU A 87 -9.67 -14.19 10.27
CA GLU A 87 -10.52 -13.56 9.23
C GLU A 87 -9.96 -12.33 8.51
N VAL A 88 -8.82 -11.77 8.95
CA VAL A 88 -8.21 -10.61 8.30
C VAL A 88 -7.39 -11.06 7.10
N THR A 89 -7.85 -10.65 5.93
CA THR A 89 -7.21 -10.94 4.66
C THR A 89 -7.02 -9.69 3.81
N GLY A 90 -6.10 -9.77 2.86
CA GLY A 90 -5.92 -8.77 1.82
C GLY A 90 -5.44 -9.43 0.53
N ASN A 91 -5.82 -8.90 -0.62
CA ASN A 91 -5.48 -9.47 -1.93
C ASN A 91 -4.82 -8.47 -2.89
N GLY A 92 -4.40 -7.31 -2.39
CA GLY A 92 -3.84 -6.26 -3.23
C GLY A 92 -2.96 -5.30 -2.47
N GLU A 93 -2.70 -4.18 -3.11
CA GLU A 93 -1.71 -3.21 -2.70
C GLU A 93 -2.26 -1.77 -2.78
N ILE A 94 -1.52 -0.87 -2.17
CA ILE A 94 -1.68 0.57 -2.30
C ILE A 94 -0.36 1.20 -2.78
N ARG A 95 -0.47 2.45 -3.22
CA ARG A 95 0.61 3.32 -3.66
C ARG A 95 0.50 4.66 -2.96
N VAL A 96 1.60 5.12 -2.38
CA VAL A 96 1.71 6.45 -1.76
C VAL A 96 2.75 7.26 -2.52
N PRO A 97 2.39 8.39 -3.15
CA PRO A 97 3.36 9.25 -3.82
C PRO A 97 4.32 9.87 -2.78
N GLY A 98 5.62 9.69 -3.00
CA GLY A 98 6.67 10.20 -2.11
C GLY A 98 7.33 11.46 -2.65
N ALA A 99 8.63 11.58 -2.42
CA ALA A 99 9.47 12.58 -3.08
C ALA A 99 9.45 12.39 -4.62
N PRO A 100 9.82 13.41 -5.41
CA PRO A 100 9.86 13.28 -6.87
C PRO A 100 10.62 12.03 -7.33
N GLY A 101 9.97 11.19 -8.12
CA GLY A 101 10.53 9.93 -8.64
C GLY A 101 10.42 8.74 -7.68
N VAL A 102 9.73 8.86 -6.55
CA VAL A 102 9.51 7.77 -5.58
C VAL A 102 8.02 7.57 -5.31
N VAL A 103 7.60 6.30 -5.30
CA VAL A 103 6.29 5.87 -4.84
C VAL A 103 6.47 4.73 -3.84
N TYR A 104 5.79 4.75 -2.72
CA TYR A 104 5.82 3.62 -1.79
C TYR A 104 4.74 2.60 -2.16
N ALA A 105 5.08 1.32 -2.12
CA ALA A 105 4.21 0.19 -2.40
C ALA A 105 4.01 -0.61 -1.12
N ALA A 106 2.76 -0.71 -0.66
CA ALA A 106 2.40 -1.42 0.57
C ALA A 106 1.24 -2.38 0.33
N PRO A 107 1.13 -3.50 1.07
CA PRO A 107 -0.04 -4.35 0.99
C PRO A 107 -1.24 -3.63 1.62
N VAL A 108 -2.46 -3.92 1.16
CA VAL A 108 -3.70 -3.35 1.77
C VAL A 108 -3.82 -3.67 3.27
N MET A 109 -3.14 -4.70 3.77
CA MET A 109 -3.13 -5.04 5.20
C MET A 109 -2.29 -4.11 6.07
N ILE A 110 -1.54 -3.16 5.51
CA ILE A 110 -0.74 -2.22 6.30
C ILE A 110 -1.58 -1.52 7.38
N THR A 111 -2.83 -1.17 7.10
CA THR A 111 -3.75 -0.56 8.07
C THR A 111 -3.95 -1.46 9.29
N HIS A 112 -4.15 -2.76 9.05
CA HIS A 112 -4.29 -3.77 10.10
C HIS A 112 -2.97 -3.96 10.86
N TYR A 113 -1.84 -4.04 10.17
CA TYR A 113 -0.54 -4.18 10.82
C TYR A 113 -0.21 -3.03 11.77
N VAL A 114 -0.52 -1.79 11.37
CA VAL A 114 -0.35 -0.62 12.23
C VAL A 114 -1.32 -0.65 13.41
N ALA A 115 -2.60 -0.98 13.17
CA ALA A 115 -3.64 -0.95 14.19
C ALA A 115 -3.48 -2.06 15.25
N GLU A 116 -3.29 -3.31 14.81
CA GLU A 116 -3.41 -4.49 15.65
C GLU A 116 -2.07 -5.08 16.07
N HIS A 117 -1.01 -4.88 15.26
CA HIS A 117 0.32 -5.41 15.53
C HIS A 117 1.34 -4.36 15.93
N GLY A 118 0.90 -3.09 16.02
CA GLY A 118 1.70 -1.95 16.44
C GLY A 118 2.87 -1.67 15.50
N TYR A 119 2.81 -2.13 14.25
CA TYR A 119 3.83 -1.82 13.25
C TYR A 119 3.97 -0.31 13.11
N LEU A 120 5.21 0.19 13.16
CA LEU A 120 5.54 1.59 12.98
C LEU A 120 6.22 1.77 11.61
N PRO A 121 5.52 2.28 10.59
CA PRO A 121 6.10 2.46 9.26
C PRO A 121 7.24 3.49 9.24
N PRO A 122 8.11 3.47 8.22
CA PRO A 122 9.14 4.48 8.04
C PRO A 122 8.58 5.91 8.06
N ALA A 123 9.30 6.83 8.70
CA ALA A 123 8.83 8.20 8.87
C ALA A 123 8.60 8.94 7.53
N GLU A 124 9.38 8.62 6.50
CA GLU A 124 9.23 9.17 5.15
C GLU A 124 7.95 8.71 4.46
N PHE A 125 7.53 7.46 4.67
CA PHE A 125 6.24 6.94 4.23
C PHE A 125 5.10 7.64 4.95
N VAL A 126 5.18 7.75 6.28
CA VAL A 126 4.14 8.40 7.09
C VAL A 126 3.95 9.85 6.67
N THR A 127 5.05 10.59 6.49
CA THR A 127 5.02 11.99 6.04
C THR A 127 4.37 12.11 4.66
N ALA A 128 4.76 11.25 3.72
CA ALA A 128 4.19 11.23 2.37
C ALA A 128 2.70 10.91 2.37
N LEU A 129 2.27 9.90 3.13
CA LEU A 129 0.87 9.51 3.23
C LEU A 129 0.00 10.62 3.83
N LEU A 130 0.45 11.26 4.90
CA LEU A 130 -0.29 12.36 5.52
C LEU A 130 -0.40 13.56 4.59
N ALA A 131 0.67 13.89 3.87
CA ALA A 131 0.64 14.95 2.85
C ALA A 131 -0.33 14.58 1.73
N TYR A 132 -0.27 13.34 1.25
CA TYR A 132 -1.12 12.84 0.18
C TYR A 132 -2.60 12.84 0.58
N HIS A 133 -2.95 12.31 1.76
CA HIS A 133 -4.31 12.37 2.30
C HIS A 133 -4.83 13.81 2.44
N GLY A 134 -3.95 14.76 2.76
CA GLY A 134 -4.29 16.18 2.85
C GLY A 134 -4.59 16.87 1.51
N THR A 135 -4.27 16.26 0.37
CA THR A 135 -4.58 16.82 -0.97
C THR A 135 -6.07 16.73 -1.30
N GLY A 136 -6.78 15.76 -0.71
CA GLY A 136 -8.17 15.45 -1.08
C GLY A 136 -8.31 14.75 -2.43
N ASP A 137 -7.23 14.17 -2.96
CA ASP A 137 -7.26 13.38 -4.19
C ASP A 137 -8.22 12.18 -4.10
N ASP A 138 -8.65 11.68 -5.25
CA ASP A 138 -9.39 10.42 -5.34
C ASP A 138 -8.40 9.24 -5.31
N PRO A 139 -8.44 8.35 -4.29
CA PRO A 139 -7.57 7.17 -4.24
C PRO A 139 -7.68 6.24 -5.46
N ALA A 140 -8.85 6.16 -6.09
CA ALA A 140 -9.12 5.34 -7.27
C ALA A 140 -8.58 5.99 -8.56
N LEU A 141 -8.37 7.31 -8.56
CA LEU A 141 -7.82 8.11 -9.66
C LEU A 141 -6.75 9.08 -9.15
N PRO A 142 -5.67 8.57 -8.55
CA PRO A 142 -4.77 9.39 -7.78
C PRO A 142 -3.95 10.31 -8.69
N SER A 143 -3.71 11.56 -8.30
CA SER A 143 -3.15 12.60 -9.20
C SER A 143 -1.73 12.31 -9.73
N TRP A 144 -0.99 11.43 -9.06
CA TRP A 144 0.32 10.97 -9.51
C TRP A 144 0.26 9.98 -10.70
N VAL A 145 -0.91 9.41 -10.97
CA VAL A 145 -1.17 8.62 -12.17
C VAL A 145 -1.35 9.57 -13.35
N PRO A 146 -0.53 9.47 -14.41
CA PRO A 146 -0.65 10.34 -15.57
C PRO A 146 -2.04 10.24 -16.21
N ALA A 147 -2.59 11.38 -16.64
CA ALA A 147 -3.92 11.44 -17.27
C ALA A 147 -3.98 10.65 -18.60
N ASP A 148 -2.83 10.42 -19.24
CA ASP A 148 -2.64 9.66 -20.47
C ASP A 148 -2.27 8.18 -20.23
N ALA A 149 -2.29 7.70 -18.98
CA ALA A 149 -2.14 6.28 -18.68
C ALA A 149 -3.16 5.44 -19.46
N GLU A 150 -2.73 4.29 -19.96
CA GLU A 150 -3.58 3.43 -20.78
C GLU A 150 -4.71 2.85 -19.91
N ARG A 151 -5.94 3.13 -20.33
CA ARG A 151 -7.16 2.59 -19.69
C ARG A 151 -7.63 1.41 -20.52
N ILE A 152 -7.25 0.21 -20.12
CA ILE A 152 -7.68 -1.01 -20.80
C ILE A 152 -9.07 -1.37 -20.24
N LEU A 153 -10.04 -1.56 -21.13
CA LEU A 153 -11.43 -1.93 -20.81
C LEU A 153 -11.57 -3.43 -20.54
#